data_AF-Q1M8A9-F1
#
_entry.id   AF-Q1M8A9-F1
#
_cell.length_a   1.000
_cell.length_b   1.000
_cell.length_c   1.000
_cell.angle_alpha   90.00
_cell.angle_beta   90.00
_cell.angle_gamma   90.00
#
_symmetry.space_group_name_H-M   'P 1'
#
loop_
_entity.id
_entity.type
_entity.pdbx_description
1 polymer ?
#
loop_
_entity_poly.entity_id
_entity_poly.type
_entity_poly.pdbx_seq_one_letter_code
_entity_poly.pdbx_strand_id
1 'polypeptide(L)'
;MTTADAHAPAVSIRERYRDVVSDRWPVTVAPQADELVSSWLHRLAYANGVPPKAFVRVLGLNPGMWSAALDLRLPADIANLLYAKTGVAPDRLAAMTLSQDLPGQLLLPLRYNRDRDSSAWLQFCSRCLTEDAQPYFRRRWRLATRVSCTQHGCRLRDRCPSCHGCIAVFDQAGLVPQHYCVACGYDLRRAPVPYISPTTRTLDRCIDNICSLEAIAHSPFGPMLIRRLLSMPSAAGGYYSTMMLTGLSTAARTYCAERLSSRSEWPVDYATYDEKDRKARRLRHLIPPTSDHCAWIELLANALGRRRGRPVVSEGNEPGIKLLDLLGAYAGMRPGPGRRLVQELIGT
;
A
#
# COMPACT_ATOMS: atom_id res chain seq x y z
N MET A 1 -50.75 38.31 -37.09
CA MET A 1 -49.97 37.18 -37.61
C MET A 1 -48.52 37.39 -37.21
N THR A 2 -48.12 36.82 -36.09
CA THR A 2 -46.75 36.90 -35.56
C THR A 2 -45.87 35.90 -36.31
N THR A 3 -44.91 36.42 -37.05
CA THR A 3 -43.87 35.66 -37.73
C THR A 3 -43.01 34.94 -36.69
N ALA A 4 -43.18 33.63 -36.58
CA ALA A 4 -42.34 32.78 -35.77
C ALA A 4 -40.93 32.73 -36.39
N ASP A 5 -39.94 33.02 -35.56
CA ASP A 5 -38.53 33.14 -35.91
C ASP A 5 -37.98 31.81 -36.44
N ALA A 6 -37.62 31.75 -37.72
CA ALA A 6 -37.31 30.51 -38.45
C ALA A 6 -35.99 29.82 -38.02
N HIS A 7 -35.30 30.34 -37.00
CA HIS A 7 -34.01 29.85 -36.51
C HIS A 7 -34.00 29.49 -35.02
N ALA A 8 -35.17 29.37 -34.37
CA ALA A 8 -35.22 28.90 -33.00
C ALA A 8 -34.81 27.41 -32.93
N PRO A 9 -33.87 27.01 -32.05
CA PRO A 9 -33.52 25.60 -31.89
C PRO A 9 -34.75 24.82 -31.43
N ALA A 10 -35.13 23.80 -32.21
CA ALA A 10 -36.23 22.91 -31.87
C ALA A 10 -35.82 22.01 -30.70
N VAL A 11 -36.26 22.36 -29.49
CA VAL A 11 -36.10 21.50 -28.30
C VAL A 11 -37.24 20.48 -28.31
N SER A 12 -36.90 19.21 -28.55
CA SER A 12 -37.85 18.10 -28.41
C SER A 12 -37.50 17.26 -27.18
N ILE A 13 -38.52 16.86 -26.43
CA ILE A 13 -38.38 15.93 -25.31
C ILE A 13 -38.23 14.53 -25.93
N ARG A 14 -37.03 13.95 -25.77
CA ARG A 14 -36.80 12.54 -26.11
C ARG A 14 -37.20 11.63 -24.94
N GLU A 15 -37.26 10.33 -25.21
CA GLU A 15 -37.45 9.29 -24.20
C GLU A 15 -36.56 9.57 -22.97
N ARG A 16 -37.08 9.36 -21.76
CA ARG A 16 -36.27 9.64 -20.56
C ARG A 16 -35.10 8.66 -20.58
N TYR A 17 -33.92 9.12 -20.16
CA TYR A 17 -32.72 8.27 -20.10
C TYR A 17 -32.98 6.90 -19.43
N ARG A 18 -33.85 6.83 -18.42
CA ARG A 18 -34.24 5.59 -17.75
C ARG A 18 -35.01 4.57 -18.63
N ASP A 19 -35.69 5.05 -19.66
CA ASP A 19 -36.59 4.27 -20.52
C ASP A 19 -35.84 3.68 -21.72
N VAL A 20 -34.68 4.25 -22.05
CA VAL A 20 -33.82 3.84 -23.19
C VAL A 20 -32.58 3.07 -22.74
N VAL A 21 -32.23 3.16 -21.45
CA VAL A 21 -30.94 2.67 -20.95
C VAL A 21 -31.14 1.39 -20.16
N SER A 22 -30.27 0.43 -20.47
CA SER A 22 -30.06 -0.83 -19.76
C SER A 22 -30.05 -0.65 -18.24
N ASP A 23 -30.36 -1.70 -17.47
CA ASP A 23 -30.20 -1.74 -16.00
C ASP A 23 -28.78 -1.41 -15.47
N ARG A 24 -27.83 -1.07 -16.35
CA ARG A 24 -26.44 -0.72 -16.10
C ARG A 24 -26.21 0.78 -15.92
N TRP A 25 -25.05 1.13 -15.39
CA TRP A 25 -24.63 2.54 -15.33
C TRP A 25 -24.19 3.08 -16.69
N PRO A 26 -24.39 4.39 -16.96
CA PRO A 26 -24.04 5.06 -18.22
C PRO A 26 -22.62 4.80 -18.70
N VAL A 27 -21.66 4.87 -17.78
CA VAL A 27 -20.23 4.74 -18.07
C VAL A 27 -19.66 3.63 -17.21
N THR A 28 -19.06 2.65 -17.87
CA THR A 28 -18.30 1.61 -17.20
C THR A 28 -16.81 1.95 -17.27
N VAL A 29 -16.11 1.72 -16.16
CA VAL A 29 -14.67 1.93 -16.06
C VAL A 29 -14.01 0.59 -15.79
N ALA A 30 -13.04 0.21 -16.62
CA ALA A 30 -12.30 -1.02 -16.39
C ALA A 30 -11.37 -0.88 -15.17
N PRO A 31 -11.36 -1.86 -14.24
CA PRO A 31 -10.35 -1.91 -13.18
C PRO A 31 -8.93 -2.03 -13.74
N GLN A 32 -7.98 -1.28 -13.18
CA GLN A 32 -6.57 -1.36 -13.51
C GLN A 32 -5.84 -2.43 -12.69
N ALA A 33 -4.66 -2.83 -13.16
CA ALA A 33 -3.82 -3.81 -12.45
C ALA A 33 -3.33 -3.24 -11.11
N ASP A 34 -3.41 -4.07 -10.06
CA ASP A 34 -3.06 -3.70 -8.68
C ASP A 34 -3.88 -2.51 -8.14
N GLU A 35 -5.03 -2.17 -8.73
CA GLU A 35 -5.89 -1.06 -8.28
C GLU A 35 -6.69 -1.42 -7.02
N LEU A 36 -6.83 -0.46 -6.10
CA LEU A 36 -7.73 -0.58 -4.95
C LEU A 36 -9.20 -0.51 -5.38
N VAL A 37 -10.07 -1.24 -4.67
CA VAL A 37 -11.54 -1.11 -4.84
C VAL A 37 -11.97 0.34 -4.68
N SER A 38 -11.47 1.03 -3.65
CA SER A 38 -11.75 2.44 -3.41
C SER A 38 -11.38 3.34 -4.59
N SER A 39 -10.16 3.20 -5.11
CA SER A 39 -9.67 3.95 -6.28
C SER A 39 -10.55 3.77 -7.50
N TRP A 40 -10.90 2.51 -7.80
CA TRP A 40 -11.76 2.20 -8.92
C TRP A 40 -13.17 2.78 -8.74
N LEU A 41 -13.75 2.66 -7.55
CA LEU A 41 -15.05 3.25 -7.24
C LEU A 41 -15.03 4.77 -7.36
N HIS A 42 -13.93 5.45 -6.99
CA HIS A 42 -13.79 6.90 -7.16
C HIS A 42 -13.73 7.29 -8.64
N ARG A 43 -13.00 6.54 -9.47
CA ARG A 43 -12.96 6.74 -10.94
C ARG A 43 -14.31 6.47 -11.58
N LEU A 44 -14.99 5.40 -11.16
CA LEU A 44 -16.30 5.02 -11.65
C LEU A 44 -17.36 6.08 -11.29
N ALA A 45 -17.33 6.59 -10.05
CA ALA A 45 -18.21 7.66 -9.60
C ALA A 45 -17.99 8.92 -10.45
N TYR A 46 -16.73 9.35 -10.60
CA TYR A 46 -16.37 10.52 -11.41
C TYR A 46 -16.83 10.37 -12.88
N ALA A 47 -16.59 9.20 -13.48
CA ALA A 47 -17.00 8.92 -14.86
C ALA A 47 -18.53 8.94 -15.07
N ASN A 48 -19.30 8.65 -14.01
CA ASN A 48 -20.77 8.74 -14.02
C ASN A 48 -21.29 10.08 -13.49
N GLY A 49 -20.44 11.09 -13.33
CA GLY A 49 -20.85 12.43 -12.91
C GLY A 49 -21.20 12.56 -11.42
N VAL A 50 -20.81 11.59 -10.60
CA VAL A 50 -21.10 11.57 -9.16
C VAL A 50 -19.82 11.82 -8.36
N PRO A 51 -19.77 12.84 -7.49
CA PRO A 51 -18.64 13.02 -6.59
C PRO A 51 -18.46 11.82 -5.64
N PRO A 52 -17.22 11.41 -5.31
CA PRO A 52 -16.96 10.28 -4.40
C PRO A 52 -17.74 10.34 -3.08
N LYS A 53 -17.87 11.51 -2.47
CA LYS A 53 -18.62 11.70 -1.21
C LYS A 53 -20.11 11.37 -1.35
N ALA A 54 -20.71 11.65 -2.51
CA ALA A 54 -22.11 11.36 -2.79
C ALA A 54 -22.33 9.90 -3.20
N PHE A 55 -21.32 9.28 -3.82
CA PHE A 55 -21.42 7.91 -4.34
C PHE A 55 -21.69 6.86 -3.26
N VAL A 56 -21.32 7.12 -2.01
CA VAL A 56 -21.68 6.28 -0.85
C VAL A 56 -23.19 6.00 -0.76
N ARG A 57 -24.03 6.98 -1.13
CA ARG A 57 -25.49 6.85 -1.12
C ARG A 57 -25.99 5.96 -2.25
N VAL A 58 -25.32 6.00 -3.40
CA VAL A 58 -25.62 5.13 -4.55
C VAL A 58 -25.40 3.65 -4.17
N LEU A 59 -24.40 3.40 -3.32
CA LEU A 59 -24.11 2.06 -2.80
C LEU A 59 -24.95 1.67 -1.56
N GLY A 60 -25.81 2.55 -1.05
CA GLY A 60 -26.59 2.30 0.16
C GLY A 60 -25.76 2.21 1.44
N LEU A 61 -24.57 2.81 1.46
CA LEU A 61 -23.64 2.75 2.59
C LEU A 61 -23.71 4.01 3.46
N ASN A 62 -23.17 3.92 4.68
CA ASN A 62 -23.04 5.05 5.58
C ASN A 62 -21.84 5.94 5.23
N PRO A 63 -21.94 7.28 5.45
CA PRO A 63 -20.82 8.19 5.30
C PRO A 63 -19.60 7.86 6.16
N GLY A 64 -18.46 8.45 5.83
CA GLY A 64 -17.18 8.25 6.53
C GLY A 64 -16.11 7.72 5.58
N MET A 65 -15.19 6.89 6.09
CA MET A 65 -14.16 6.23 5.28
C MET A 65 -14.70 5.01 4.50
N TRP A 66 -15.93 5.12 3.97
CA TRP A 66 -16.70 4.04 3.36
C TRP A 66 -15.89 3.26 2.32
N SER A 67 -15.21 3.97 1.42
CA SER A 67 -14.46 3.34 0.32
C SER A 67 -13.24 2.58 0.84
N ALA A 68 -12.57 3.13 1.85
CA ALA A 68 -11.39 2.50 2.44
C ALA A 68 -11.76 1.24 3.25
N ALA A 69 -12.99 1.17 3.77
CA ALA A 69 -13.52 -0.06 4.38
C ALA A 69 -13.73 -1.16 3.34
N LEU A 70 -14.20 -0.81 2.14
CA LEU A 70 -14.39 -1.75 1.03
C LEU A 70 -13.06 -2.33 0.49
N ASP A 71 -11.94 -1.61 0.67
CA ASP A 71 -10.62 -2.15 0.35
C ASP A 71 -10.28 -3.37 1.22
N LEU A 72 -10.72 -3.40 2.48
CA LEU A 72 -10.43 -4.51 3.39
C LEU A 72 -11.21 -5.76 3.00
N ARG A 73 -12.51 -5.59 2.75
CA ARG A 73 -13.42 -6.65 2.35
C ARG A 73 -14.60 -6.04 1.60
N LEU A 74 -14.94 -6.62 0.46
CA LEU A 74 -16.13 -6.23 -0.30
C LEU A 74 -17.32 -7.13 0.12
N PRO A 75 -18.39 -6.58 0.72
CA PRO A 75 -19.60 -7.34 1.02
C PRO A 75 -20.27 -7.89 -0.25
N ALA A 76 -20.89 -9.07 -0.15
CA ALA A 76 -21.45 -9.78 -1.30
C ALA A 76 -22.61 -9.04 -1.98
N ASP A 77 -23.46 -8.38 -1.20
CA ASP A 77 -24.53 -7.50 -1.67
C ASP A 77 -23.98 -6.34 -2.52
N ILE A 78 -22.92 -5.68 -2.05
CA ILE A 78 -22.24 -4.61 -2.79
C ILE A 78 -21.55 -5.16 -4.04
N ALA A 79 -20.89 -6.32 -3.95
CA ALA A 79 -20.26 -6.96 -5.11
C ALA A 79 -21.28 -7.32 -6.20
N ASN A 80 -22.43 -7.87 -5.82
CA ASN A 80 -23.52 -8.21 -6.74
C ASN A 80 -24.13 -6.97 -7.39
N LEU A 81 -24.32 -5.89 -6.62
CA LEU A 81 -24.76 -4.60 -7.15
C LEU A 81 -23.77 -4.07 -8.19
N LEU A 82 -22.46 -4.07 -7.87
CA LEU A 82 -21.42 -3.60 -8.77
C LEU A 82 -21.34 -4.46 -10.03
N TYR A 83 -21.43 -5.78 -9.92
CA TYR A 83 -21.51 -6.68 -11.07
C TYR A 83 -22.72 -6.36 -11.96
N ALA A 84 -23.92 -6.23 -11.38
CA ALA A 84 -25.13 -5.93 -12.12
C ALA A 84 -25.04 -4.57 -12.85
N LYS A 85 -24.46 -3.55 -12.21
CA LYS A 85 -24.38 -2.19 -12.77
C LYS A 85 -23.21 -1.97 -13.73
N THR A 86 -22.13 -2.72 -13.60
CA THR A 86 -20.88 -2.48 -14.38
C THR A 86 -20.47 -3.63 -15.29
N GLY A 87 -20.96 -4.84 -15.03
CA GLY A 87 -20.51 -6.07 -15.69
C GLY A 87 -19.12 -6.55 -15.25
N VAL A 88 -18.48 -5.91 -14.26
CA VAL A 88 -17.18 -6.37 -13.75
C VAL A 88 -17.37 -7.61 -12.89
N ALA A 89 -16.77 -8.72 -13.30
CA ALA A 89 -16.91 -10.02 -12.64
C ALA A 89 -16.55 -9.97 -11.14
N PRO A 90 -17.27 -10.71 -10.27
CA PRO A 90 -16.99 -10.75 -8.83
C PRO A 90 -15.55 -11.12 -8.50
N ASP A 91 -14.94 -12.05 -9.22
CA ASP A 91 -13.53 -12.45 -9.01
C ASP A 91 -12.56 -11.29 -9.25
N ARG A 92 -12.84 -10.45 -10.25
CA ARG A 92 -12.04 -9.26 -10.53
C ARG A 92 -12.21 -8.21 -9.43
N LEU A 93 -13.41 -8.05 -8.89
CA LEU A 93 -13.65 -7.17 -7.73
C LEU A 93 -12.96 -7.69 -6.46
N ALA A 94 -13.02 -9.01 -6.23
CA ALA A 94 -12.38 -9.66 -5.10
C ALA A 94 -10.85 -9.52 -5.16
N ALA A 95 -10.26 -9.69 -6.35
CA ALA A 95 -8.83 -9.49 -6.60
C ALA A 95 -8.33 -8.05 -6.38
N MET A 96 -9.22 -7.08 -6.19
CA MET A 96 -8.85 -5.70 -5.84
C MET A 96 -8.86 -5.46 -4.32
N THR A 97 -9.50 -6.34 -3.55
CA THR A 97 -9.55 -6.26 -2.07
C THR A 97 -8.21 -6.65 -1.46
N LEU A 98 -7.98 -6.29 -0.20
CA LEU A 98 -6.72 -6.55 0.51
C LEU A 98 -6.72 -7.88 1.27
N SER A 99 -7.90 -8.49 1.50
CA SER A 99 -8.05 -9.67 2.36
C SER A 99 -7.46 -10.98 1.82
N GLN A 100 -7.22 -11.07 0.51
CA GLN A 100 -6.79 -12.34 -0.12
C GLN A 100 -5.28 -12.54 -0.10
N ASP A 101 -4.49 -11.49 -0.33
CA ASP A 101 -3.07 -11.64 -0.64
C ASP A 101 -2.12 -10.88 0.30
N LEU A 102 -2.67 -10.02 1.17
CA LEU A 102 -1.87 -9.11 1.98
C LEU A 102 -2.07 -9.35 3.49
N PRO A 103 -1.00 -9.34 4.30
CA PRO A 103 -1.13 -9.51 5.75
C PRO A 103 -1.94 -8.36 6.37
N GLY A 104 -3.18 -8.65 6.78
CA GLY A 104 -4.13 -7.65 7.27
C GLY A 104 -3.59 -6.80 8.45
N GLN A 105 -2.76 -7.39 9.31
CA GLN A 105 -2.16 -6.69 10.44
C GLN A 105 -1.11 -5.65 10.03
N LEU A 106 -0.50 -5.80 8.84
CA LEU A 106 0.47 -4.85 8.29
C LEU A 106 -0.20 -3.71 7.50
N LEU A 107 -1.52 -3.70 7.36
CA LEU A 107 -2.22 -2.62 6.68
C LEU A 107 -2.17 -1.34 7.50
N LEU A 108 -1.99 -0.20 6.82
CA LEU A 108 -2.11 1.11 7.45
C LEU A 108 -3.54 1.26 8.01
N PRO A 109 -3.69 1.83 9.20
CA PRO A 109 -4.99 1.88 9.86
C PRO A 109 -5.92 2.85 9.13
N LEU A 110 -7.23 2.58 9.18
CA LEU A 110 -8.26 3.48 8.68
C LEU A 110 -8.43 4.65 9.66
N ARG A 111 -7.48 5.58 9.62
CA ARG A 111 -7.47 6.78 10.46
C ARG A 111 -7.33 8.02 9.60
N TYR A 112 -8.03 9.06 10.00
CA TYR A 112 -7.85 10.41 9.52
C TYR A 112 -7.28 11.24 10.67
N ASN A 113 -5.97 11.32 10.77
CA ASN A 113 -5.29 12.07 11.82
C ASN A 113 -4.52 13.26 11.23
N ARG A 114 -4.58 14.39 11.94
CA ARG A 114 -3.90 15.64 11.58
C ARG A 114 -2.45 15.68 12.06
N ASP A 115 -2.08 14.84 13.02
CA ASP A 115 -0.69 14.75 13.48
C ASP A 115 0.24 14.28 12.36
N ARG A 116 1.34 15.02 12.12
CA ARG A 116 2.27 14.82 11.00
C ARG A 116 2.97 13.47 11.06
N ASP A 117 3.33 13.01 12.26
CA ASP A 117 4.08 11.78 12.47
C ASP A 117 3.20 10.54 12.54
N SER A 118 1.89 10.75 12.69
CA SER A 118 0.90 9.68 12.66
C SER A 118 0.68 9.11 11.25
N SER A 119 0.28 7.85 11.22
CA SER A 119 -0.15 7.14 10.01
C SER A 119 -1.33 7.81 9.32
N ALA A 120 -1.29 7.78 7.99
CA ALA A 120 -2.47 7.93 7.15
C ALA A 120 -2.88 6.55 6.62
N TRP A 121 -4.15 6.41 6.21
CA TRP A 121 -4.62 5.16 5.62
C TRP A 121 -4.06 4.91 4.21
N LEU A 122 -3.65 5.93 3.45
CA LEU A 122 -3.23 5.74 2.06
C LEU A 122 -1.91 6.44 1.76
N GLN A 123 -1.11 5.79 0.93
CA GLN A 123 0.11 6.33 0.36
C GLN A 123 -0.01 6.47 -1.17
N PHE A 124 0.92 7.18 -1.79
CA PHE A 124 0.99 7.35 -3.24
C PHE A 124 2.41 7.63 -3.74
N CYS A 125 2.62 7.36 -5.02
CA CYS A 125 3.76 7.80 -5.80
C CYS A 125 3.29 8.86 -6.81
N SER A 126 3.83 10.08 -6.76
CA SER A 126 3.44 11.14 -7.70
C SER A 126 3.83 10.83 -9.15
N ARG A 127 4.94 10.12 -9.37
CA ARG A 127 5.35 9.66 -10.70
C ARG A 127 4.39 8.65 -11.29
N CYS A 128 3.95 7.65 -10.51
CA CYS A 128 2.89 6.73 -10.93
C CYS A 128 1.65 7.51 -11.35
N LEU A 129 1.15 8.40 -10.48
CA LEU A 129 -0.03 9.20 -10.82
C LEU A 129 0.16 10.10 -12.04
N THR A 130 1.40 10.45 -12.41
CA THR A 130 1.70 11.26 -13.60
C THR A 130 1.76 10.41 -14.87
N GLU A 131 2.38 9.23 -14.79
CA GLU A 131 2.60 8.32 -15.92
C GLU A 131 1.37 7.45 -16.22
N ASP A 132 0.49 7.22 -15.24
CA ASP A 132 -0.76 6.49 -15.41
C ASP A 132 -1.69 7.24 -16.38
N ALA A 133 -2.15 6.57 -17.44
CA ALA A 133 -3.11 7.15 -18.39
C ALA A 133 -4.39 7.65 -17.69
N GLN A 134 -4.84 6.92 -16.66
CA GLN A 134 -5.83 7.38 -15.70
C GLN A 134 -5.28 7.16 -14.28
N PRO A 135 -4.97 8.23 -13.51
CA PRO A 135 -4.33 8.10 -12.21
C PRO A 135 -5.14 7.25 -11.22
N TYR A 136 -4.48 6.29 -10.57
CA TYR A 136 -5.11 5.35 -9.65
C TYR A 136 -4.24 4.98 -8.45
N PHE A 137 -4.89 4.59 -7.34
CA PHE A 137 -4.22 4.15 -6.13
C PHE A 137 -4.10 2.63 -6.08
N ARG A 138 -2.90 2.17 -5.73
CA ARG A 138 -2.51 0.76 -5.81
C ARG A 138 -2.70 0.03 -4.49
N ARG A 139 -3.00 -1.28 -4.52
CA ARG A 139 -3.24 -2.14 -3.34
C ARG A 139 -2.07 -2.10 -2.37
N ARG A 140 -0.85 -2.27 -2.88
CA ARG A 140 0.38 -2.27 -2.07
C ARG A 140 0.65 -0.96 -1.34
N TRP A 141 0.04 0.16 -1.74
CA TRP A 141 0.16 1.44 -1.03
C TRP A 141 -0.61 1.49 0.29
N ARG A 142 -1.32 0.40 0.64
CA ARG A 142 -1.96 0.20 1.94
C ARG A 142 -1.06 -0.52 2.95
N LEU A 143 0.10 -1.05 2.55
CA LEU A 143 1.00 -1.78 3.45
C LEU A 143 1.93 -0.83 4.22
N ALA A 144 1.95 -0.95 5.54
CA ALA A 144 2.86 -0.20 6.40
C ALA A 144 4.33 -0.59 6.16
N THR A 145 4.62 -1.84 5.79
CA THR A 145 5.97 -2.23 5.40
C THR A 145 6.41 -1.61 4.08
N ARG A 146 5.46 -1.14 3.25
CA ARG A 146 5.75 -0.54 1.96
C ARG A 146 6.06 0.96 2.07
N VAL A 147 7.32 1.31 1.84
CA VAL A 147 7.80 2.70 1.89
C VAL A 147 8.33 3.19 0.55
N SER A 148 8.65 2.29 -0.39
CA SER A 148 9.13 2.65 -1.72
C SER A 148 8.16 2.26 -2.83
N CYS A 149 8.16 3.03 -3.92
CA CYS A 149 7.42 2.67 -5.13
C CYS A 149 8.11 1.53 -5.87
N THR A 150 7.37 0.50 -6.28
CA THR A 150 7.90 -0.63 -7.08
C THR A 150 8.40 -0.21 -8.45
N GLN A 151 7.71 0.75 -9.07
CA GLN A 151 7.99 1.20 -10.43
C GLN A 151 9.13 2.23 -10.46
N HIS A 152 9.04 3.27 -9.61
CA HIS A 152 9.98 4.39 -9.65
C HIS A 152 11.08 4.34 -8.61
N GLY A 153 10.96 3.48 -7.61
CA GLY A 153 11.93 3.36 -6.52
C GLY A 153 12.04 4.59 -5.62
N CYS A 154 11.18 5.59 -5.75
CA CYS A 154 11.14 6.74 -4.85
C CYS A 154 10.37 6.43 -3.56
N ARG A 155 10.54 7.26 -2.54
CA ARG A 155 9.74 7.14 -1.31
C ARG A 155 8.28 7.47 -1.61
N LEU A 156 7.37 6.65 -1.10
CA LEU A 156 5.95 6.96 -1.12
C LEU A 156 5.63 8.18 -0.23
N ARG A 157 4.53 8.85 -0.52
CA ARG A 157 3.96 9.94 0.29
C ARG A 157 2.61 9.53 0.81
N ASP A 158 2.21 10.04 1.96
CA ASP A 158 0.88 9.83 2.55
C ASP A 158 0.12 11.13 2.81
N ARG A 159 0.76 12.27 2.52
CA ARG A 159 0.25 13.61 2.76
C ARG A 159 0.46 14.50 1.55
N CYS A 160 -0.46 15.43 1.37
CA CYS A 160 -0.32 16.52 0.41
C CYS A 160 0.91 17.37 0.76
N PRO A 161 1.78 17.73 -0.21
CA PRO A 161 2.92 18.61 0.07
C PRO A 161 2.51 20.07 0.31
N SER A 162 1.32 20.49 -0.13
CA SER A 162 0.82 21.86 0.04
C SER A 162 0.16 22.07 1.40
N CYS A 163 -0.84 21.27 1.75
CA CYS A 163 -1.60 21.45 2.99
C CYS A 163 -1.28 20.45 4.11
N HIS A 164 -0.40 19.47 3.85
CA HIS A 164 -0.04 18.38 4.79
C HIS A 164 -1.19 17.47 5.24
N GLY A 165 -2.40 17.64 4.69
CA GLY A 165 -3.53 16.75 4.90
C GLY A 165 -3.31 15.36 4.33
N CYS A 166 -3.88 14.35 4.99
CA CYS A 166 -3.94 12.98 4.49
C CYS A 166 -4.76 12.89 3.20
N ILE A 167 -4.46 11.91 2.35
CA ILE A 167 -5.24 11.63 1.15
C ILE A 167 -6.63 11.14 1.58
N ALA A 168 -7.70 11.84 1.21
CA ALA A 168 -9.05 11.57 1.69
C ALA A 168 -10.09 11.60 0.56
N VAL A 169 -9.80 10.94 -0.56
CA VAL A 169 -10.63 10.97 -1.79
C VAL A 169 -12.11 10.66 -1.52
N PHE A 170 -12.41 9.80 -0.54
CA PHE A 170 -13.78 9.47 -0.12
C PHE A 170 -14.62 10.67 0.32
N ASP A 171 -14.00 11.77 0.74
CA ASP A 171 -14.65 13.00 1.19
C ASP A 171 -14.72 14.08 0.09
N GLN A 172 -14.35 13.73 -1.15
CA GLN A 172 -14.41 14.65 -2.28
C GLN A 172 -15.88 14.96 -2.65
N ALA A 173 -16.29 16.20 -2.41
CA ALA A 173 -17.63 16.70 -2.70
C ALA A 173 -17.78 17.28 -4.11
N GLY A 174 -16.68 17.72 -4.72
CA GLY A 174 -16.67 18.23 -6.09
C GLY A 174 -16.50 17.12 -7.14
N LEU A 175 -16.94 17.39 -8.37
CA LEU A 175 -16.68 16.52 -9.51
C LEU A 175 -15.26 16.76 -10.03
N VAL A 176 -14.27 16.28 -9.28
CA VAL A 176 -12.84 16.37 -9.62
C VAL A 176 -12.17 15.00 -9.56
N PRO A 177 -11.16 14.75 -10.40
CA PRO A 177 -10.41 13.49 -10.36
C PRO A 177 -9.76 13.21 -9.00
N GLN A 178 -9.61 11.93 -8.67
CA GLN A 178 -9.11 11.48 -7.36
C GLN A 178 -7.66 11.89 -7.02
N HIS A 179 -6.87 12.35 -7.99
CA HIS A 179 -5.50 12.82 -7.74
C HIS A 179 -5.44 14.26 -7.23
N TYR A 180 -6.58 14.95 -7.08
CA TYR A 180 -6.64 16.25 -6.43
C TYR A 180 -6.84 16.11 -4.92
N CYS A 181 -6.05 16.84 -4.14
CA CYS A 181 -6.21 16.89 -2.69
C CYS A 181 -7.58 17.47 -2.31
N VAL A 182 -8.36 16.74 -1.53
CA VAL A 182 -9.70 17.19 -1.09
C VAL A 182 -9.64 18.48 -0.27
N ALA A 183 -8.61 18.63 0.57
CA ALA A 183 -8.52 19.77 1.48
C ALA A 183 -8.09 21.09 0.82
N CYS A 184 -7.27 21.05 -0.24
CA CYS A 184 -6.69 22.27 -0.82
C CYS A 184 -6.66 22.32 -2.35
N GLY A 185 -7.15 21.29 -3.05
CA GLY A 185 -7.16 21.25 -4.52
C GLY A 185 -5.78 21.05 -5.16
N TYR A 186 -4.71 20.80 -4.40
CA TYR A 186 -3.38 20.54 -4.97
C TYR A 186 -3.38 19.25 -5.81
N ASP A 187 -2.82 19.31 -7.01
CA ASP A 187 -2.61 18.16 -7.89
C ASP A 187 -1.45 17.28 -7.38
N LEU A 188 -1.77 16.10 -6.85
CA LEU A 188 -0.80 15.18 -6.26
C LEU A 188 0.25 14.66 -7.26
N ARG A 189 -0.02 14.73 -8.57
CA ARG A 189 0.94 14.38 -9.63
C ARG A 189 2.16 15.30 -9.62
N ARG A 190 1.96 16.55 -9.22
CA ARG A 190 3.01 17.58 -9.11
C ARG A 190 3.82 17.48 -7.82
N ALA A 191 3.48 16.55 -6.92
CA ALA A 191 4.15 16.45 -5.63
C ALA A 191 5.65 16.10 -5.81
N PRO A 192 6.57 16.79 -5.09
CA PRO A 192 8.00 16.51 -5.20
C PRO A 192 8.31 15.06 -4.85
N VAL A 193 9.25 14.44 -5.57
CA VAL A 193 9.59 13.02 -5.37
C VAL A 193 10.63 12.90 -4.26
N PRO A 194 10.29 12.38 -3.06
CA PRO A 194 11.28 12.24 -2.00
C PRO A 194 12.25 11.10 -2.31
N TYR A 195 13.53 11.34 -2.02
CA TYR A 195 14.57 10.33 -2.10
C TYR A 195 14.35 9.20 -1.07
N ILE A 196 14.82 8.01 -1.42
CA ILE A 196 14.97 6.86 -0.53
C ILE A 196 16.26 6.14 -0.91
N SER A 197 17.03 5.72 0.09
CA SER A 197 18.32 5.07 -0.18
C SER A 197 18.14 3.74 -0.92
N PRO A 198 19.09 3.34 -1.80
CA PRO A 198 19.05 2.03 -2.47
C PRO A 198 18.98 0.86 -1.49
N THR A 199 19.68 0.98 -0.36
CA THR A 199 19.75 0.02 0.74
C THR A 199 18.36 -0.19 1.36
N THR A 200 17.66 0.91 1.67
CA THR A 200 16.29 0.87 2.21
C THR A 200 15.29 0.37 1.19
N ARG A 201 15.41 0.76 -0.07
CA ARG A 201 14.58 0.23 -1.17
C ARG A 201 14.72 -1.29 -1.31
N THR A 202 15.93 -1.80 -1.15
CA THR A 202 16.20 -3.23 -1.23
C THR A 202 15.59 -3.97 -0.04
N LEU A 203 15.71 -3.42 1.17
CA LEU A 203 15.05 -3.96 2.36
C LEU A 203 13.52 -3.99 2.20
N ASP A 204 12.91 -2.89 1.75
CA ASP A 204 11.48 -2.78 1.46
C ASP A 204 11.01 -3.86 0.48
N ARG A 205 11.75 -4.06 -0.63
CA ARG A 205 11.48 -5.12 -1.60
C ARG A 205 11.65 -6.52 -1.02
N CYS A 206 12.67 -6.74 -0.19
CA CYS A 206 12.90 -8.01 0.48
C CYS A 206 11.70 -8.38 1.37
N ILE A 207 11.21 -7.43 2.18
CA ILE A 207 10.05 -7.64 3.04
C ILE A 207 8.80 -7.94 2.19
N ASP A 208 8.54 -7.18 1.13
CA ASP A 208 7.39 -7.39 0.23
C ASP A 208 7.40 -8.79 -0.40
N ASN A 209 8.57 -9.27 -0.85
CA ASN A 209 8.73 -10.61 -1.41
C ASN A 209 8.45 -11.71 -0.38
N ILE A 210 9.00 -11.60 0.84
CA ILE A 210 8.76 -12.58 1.91
C ILE A 210 7.26 -12.61 2.26
N CYS A 211 6.63 -11.45 2.45
CA CYS A 211 5.21 -11.37 2.76
C CYS A 211 4.33 -11.95 1.64
N SER A 212 4.72 -11.74 0.37
CA SER A 212 3.99 -12.31 -0.77
C SER A 212 4.10 -13.84 -0.82
N LEU A 213 5.27 -14.41 -0.48
CA LEU A 213 5.47 -15.85 -0.41
C LEU A 213 4.70 -16.47 0.77
N GLU A 214 4.71 -15.83 1.94
CA GLU A 214 3.92 -16.24 3.10
C GLU A 214 2.42 -16.32 2.79
N ALA A 215 1.88 -15.34 2.05
CA ALA A 215 0.47 -15.33 1.65
C ALA A 215 0.10 -16.53 0.76
N ILE A 216 1.00 -16.96 -0.13
CA ILE A 216 0.80 -18.11 -1.02
C ILE A 216 0.98 -19.44 -0.28
N ALA A 217 2.00 -19.52 0.59
CA ALA A 217 2.39 -20.76 1.24
C ALA A 217 1.57 -21.10 2.50
N HIS A 218 0.71 -20.19 2.99
CA HIS A 218 -0.04 -20.33 4.24
C HIS A 218 0.83 -20.83 5.41
N SER A 219 2.06 -20.32 5.50
CA SER A 219 3.07 -20.85 6.42
C SER A 219 2.69 -20.61 7.89
N PRO A 220 2.97 -21.58 8.79
CA PRO A 220 2.59 -21.51 10.20
C PRO A 220 3.36 -20.43 10.98
N PHE A 221 4.41 -19.85 10.39
CA PHE A 221 5.29 -18.88 11.02
C PHE A 221 5.00 -17.42 10.62
N GLY A 222 4.08 -17.20 9.67
CA GLY A 222 3.62 -15.87 9.26
C GLY A 222 3.26 -14.95 10.43
N PRO A 223 2.53 -15.41 11.48
CA PRO A 223 2.20 -14.58 12.64
C PRO A 223 3.43 -14.05 13.40
N MET A 224 4.50 -14.85 13.49
CA MET A 224 5.74 -14.42 14.16
C MET A 224 6.45 -13.35 13.34
N LEU A 225 6.60 -13.56 12.03
CA LEU A 225 7.20 -12.57 11.13
C LEU A 225 6.42 -11.25 11.15
N ILE A 226 5.10 -11.31 11.03
CA ILE A 226 4.21 -10.15 11.09
C ILE A 226 4.41 -9.38 12.40
N ARG A 227 4.42 -10.07 13.55
CA ARG A 227 4.67 -9.43 14.86
C ARG A 227 6.01 -8.70 14.89
N ARG A 228 7.06 -9.31 14.32
CA ARG A 228 8.39 -8.69 14.26
C ARG A 228 8.42 -7.46 13.35
N LEU A 229 7.78 -7.54 12.19
CA LEU A 229 7.63 -6.40 11.28
C LEU A 229 6.83 -5.26 11.91
N LEU A 230 5.80 -5.56 12.71
CA LEU A 230 5.07 -4.54 13.48
C LEU A 230 5.95 -3.84 14.52
N SER A 231 6.86 -4.59 15.15
CA SER A 231 7.85 -4.08 16.11
C SER A 231 9.14 -3.53 15.47
N MET A 232 9.18 -3.39 14.14
CA MET A 232 10.31 -2.87 13.40
C MET A 232 10.86 -1.53 13.94
N PRO A 233 10.04 -0.56 14.40
CA PRO A 233 10.56 0.66 15.02
C PRO A 233 11.38 0.41 16.29
N SER A 234 11.00 -0.58 17.10
CA SER A 234 11.74 -0.97 18.31
C SER A 234 13.13 -1.52 17.97
N ALA A 235 13.21 -2.35 16.93
CA ALA A 235 14.47 -2.89 16.43
C ALA A 235 15.37 -1.80 15.80
N ALA A 236 14.77 -0.82 15.11
CA ALA A 236 15.49 0.31 14.54
C ALA A 236 16.10 1.22 15.63
N GLY A 237 15.49 1.25 16.81
CA GLY A 237 15.87 2.16 17.88
C GLY A 237 15.55 3.63 17.54
N GLY A 238 16.09 4.55 18.34
CA GLY A 238 15.87 5.98 18.15
C GLY A 238 14.47 6.45 18.55
N TYR A 239 14.02 7.51 17.90
CA TYR A 239 12.86 8.31 18.30
C TYR A 239 11.54 7.51 18.33
N TYR A 240 11.30 6.65 17.33
CA TYR A 240 10.04 5.91 17.19
C TYR A 240 10.04 4.53 17.88
N SER A 241 11.02 4.22 18.74
CA SER A 241 11.27 2.87 19.25
C SER A 241 10.16 2.25 20.12
N THR A 242 9.25 3.06 20.65
CA THR A 242 8.09 2.61 21.44
C THR A 242 6.81 2.49 20.60
N MET A 243 6.83 2.92 19.34
CA MET A 243 5.67 2.96 18.47
C MET A 243 5.55 1.69 17.61
N MET A 244 4.33 1.40 17.15
CA MET A 244 4.07 0.34 16.17
C MET A 244 4.23 0.86 14.75
N LEU A 245 4.76 0.02 13.85
CA LEU A 245 5.02 0.40 12.46
C LEU A 245 3.78 1.00 11.77
N THR A 246 2.62 0.38 11.94
CA THR A 246 1.35 0.83 11.34
C THR A 246 0.86 2.17 11.87
N GLY A 247 1.34 2.62 13.03
CA GLY A 247 0.99 3.92 13.60
C GLY A 247 1.78 5.09 13.03
N LEU A 248 2.84 4.82 12.28
CA LEU A 248 3.81 5.82 11.81
C LEU A 248 3.50 6.36 10.41
N SER A 249 3.82 7.63 10.19
CA SER A 249 3.86 8.23 8.85
C SER A 249 4.86 7.50 7.94
N THR A 250 4.70 7.65 6.63
CA THR A 250 5.61 7.07 5.63
C THR A 250 7.04 7.55 5.83
N ALA A 251 7.23 8.81 6.23
CA ALA A 251 8.55 9.35 6.53
C ALA A 251 9.18 8.64 7.74
N ALA A 252 8.43 8.48 8.83
CA ALA A 252 8.89 7.78 10.03
C ALA A 252 9.16 6.29 9.77
N ARG A 253 8.31 5.62 8.98
CA ARG A 253 8.56 4.22 8.57
C ARG A 253 9.80 4.07 7.69
N THR A 254 10.04 5.03 6.79
CA THR A 254 11.27 5.06 5.97
C THR A 254 12.50 5.24 6.85
N TYR A 255 12.45 6.13 7.84
CA TYR A 255 13.52 6.31 8.82
C TYR A 255 13.84 5.01 9.58
N CYS A 256 12.81 4.29 10.06
CA CYS A 256 13.03 3.00 10.72
C CYS A 256 13.69 1.98 9.77
N ALA A 257 13.26 1.92 8.51
CA ALA A 257 13.84 1.02 7.52
C ALA A 257 15.28 1.42 7.17
N GLU A 258 15.58 2.72 7.05
CA GLU A 258 16.92 3.25 6.86
C GLU A 258 17.87 2.83 7.98
N ARG A 259 17.46 2.96 9.24
CA ARG A 259 18.26 2.54 10.40
C ARG A 259 18.49 1.03 10.46
N LEU A 260 17.49 0.23 10.11
CA LEU A 260 17.66 -1.23 10.05
C LEU A 260 18.63 -1.64 8.95
N SER A 261 18.64 -0.86 7.87
CA SER A 261 19.48 -1.11 6.70
C SER A 261 20.90 -0.51 6.84
N SER A 262 21.07 0.51 7.70
CA SER A 262 22.33 1.21 7.97
C SER A 262 22.96 0.72 9.27
N ARG A 263 23.98 -0.13 9.15
CA ARG A 263 24.54 -0.90 10.27
C ARG A 263 25.53 -0.14 11.18
N SER A 264 25.84 1.13 10.88
CA SER A 264 26.84 1.96 11.60
C SER A 264 26.28 2.73 12.82
N GLU A 265 24.96 2.86 12.98
CA GLU A 265 24.32 3.60 14.09
C GLU A 265 23.76 2.68 15.20
N TRP A 266 24.17 1.41 15.20
CA TRP A 266 23.66 0.43 16.16
C TRP A 266 24.41 0.58 17.49
N PRO A 267 23.71 0.66 18.64
CA PRO A 267 24.35 0.69 19.95
C PRO A 267 25.27 -0.52 20.11
N VAL A 268 26.52 -0.28 20.44
CA VAL A 268 27.49 -1.33 20.73
C VAL A 268 27.21 -1.81 22.15
N ASP A 269 26.64 -3.02 22.32
CA ASP A 269 26.70 -3.70 23.61
C ASP A 269 28.16 -4.11 23.86
N TYR A 270 28.77 -3.49 24.87
CA TYR A 270 30.16 -3.71 25.29
C TYR A 270 30.37 -5.08 25.98
N ALA A 271 29.36 -5.94 26.01
CA ALA A 271 29.41 -7.23 26.67
C ALA A 271 29.44 -8.37 25.63
N THR A 272 30.65 -8.76 25.18
CA THR A 272 31.12 -10.15 24.96
C THR A 272 32.43 -10.15 24.15
N TYR A 273 33.50 -10.70 24.77
CA TYR A 273 34.83 -10.85 24.19
C TYR A 273 34.97 -12.19 23.46
N ASP A 274 34.24 -12.41 22.37
CA ASP A 274 34.42 -13.59 21.51
C ASP A 274 34.84 -13.19 20.07
N GLU A 275 35.85 -13.88 19.55
CA GLU A 275 36.44 -13.64 18.23
C GLU A 275 35.53 -14.08 17.07
N LYS A 276 34.70 -15.11 17.29
CA LYS A 276 33.58 -15.46 16.39
C LYS A 276 32.54 -14.35 16.36
N ASP A 277 32.21 -13.76 17.50
CA ASP A 277 31.26 -12.65 17.57
C ASP A 277 31.84 -11.37 16.93
N ARG A 278 33.17 -11.14 17.02
CA ARG A 278 33.87 -10.09 16.25
C ARG A 278 33.89 -10.34 14.75
N LYS A 279 34.11 -11.56 14.27
CA LYS A 279 34.07 -11.89 12.84
C LYS A 279 32.64 -11.78 12.29
N ALA A 280 31.65 -12.25 13.05
CA ALA A 280 30.25 -12.02 12.75
C ALA A 280 29.91 -10.52 12.81
N ARG A 281 30.44 -9.72 13.76
CA ARG A 281 30.30 -8.25 13.80
C ARG A 281 30.91 -7.59 12.56
N ARG A 282 32.10 -8.02 12.10
CA ARG A 282 32.75 -7.52 10.86
C ARG A 282 31.96 -7.85 9.59
N LEU A 283 31.47 -9.09 9.43
CA LEU A 283 30.55 -9.44 8.33
C LEU A 283 29.20 -8.70 8.44
N ARG A 284 28.76 -8.41 9.67
CA ARG A 284 27.61 -7.54 9.99
C ARG A 284 27.88 -6.05 9.75
N HIS A 285 29.02 -5.60 9.20
CA HIS A 285 29.21 -4.18 8.84
C HIS A 285 29.18 -3.91 7.34
N LEU A 286 29.18 -4.96 6.50
CA LEU A 286 29.05 -4.82 5.06
C LEU A 286 27.57 -4.68 4.70
N ILE A 287 27.24 -3.66 3.90
CA ILE A 287 25.93 -3.56 3.24
C ILE A 287 25.92 -4.64 2.15
N PRO A 288 24.94 -5.57 2.17
CA PRO A 288 24.86 -6.59 1.13
C PRO A 288 24.69 -5.97 -0.26
N PRO A 289 25.26 -6.56 -1.32
CA PRO A 289 24.92 -6.19 -2.69
C PRO A 289 23.40 -6.25 -2.88
N THR A 290 22.83 -5.34 -3.67
CA THR A 290 21.37 -5.29 -3.87
C THR A 290 20.81 -6.55 -4.54
N SER A 291 21.67 -7.34 -5.19
CA SER A 291 21.36 -8.62 -5.84
C SER A 291 21.43 -9.83 -4.91
N ASP A 292 22.01 -9.69 -3.72
CA ASP A 292 22.22 -10.82 -2.78
C ASP A 292 21.04 -10.98 -1.83
N HIS A 293 19.99 -11.63 -2.32
CA HIS A 293 18.75 -11.83 -1.58
C HIS A 293 18.93 -12.60 -0.26
N CYS A 294 19.81 -13.60 -0.22
CA CYS A 294 20.08 -14.38 0.99
C CYS A 294 20.68 -13.47 2.08
N ALA A 295 21.67 -12.65 1.72
CA ALA A 295 22.27 -11.72 2.66
C ALA A 295 21.28 -10.65 3.17
N TRP A 296 20.30 -10.24 2.35
CA TRP A 296 19.22 -9.33 2.78
C TRP A 296 18.23 -9.99 3.73
N ILE A 297 17.88 -11.25 3.48
CA ILE A 297 17.05 -12.08 4.36
C ILE A 297 17.73 -12.26 5.73
N GLU A 298 19.02 -12.61 5.73
CA GLU A 298 19.82 -12.72 6.96
C GLU A 298 19.94 -11.37 7.68
N LEU A 299 20.13 -10.27 6.95
CA LEU A 299 20.16 -8.93 7.52
C LEU A 299 18.86 -8.63 8.24
N LEU A 300 17.72 -8.89 7.60
CA LEU A 300 16.39 -8.69 8.18
C LEU A 300 16.18 -9.57 9.41
N ALA A 301 16.54 -10.86 9.34
CA ALA A 301 16.44 -11.80 10.46
C ALA A 301 17.22 -11.31 11.68
N ASN A 302 18.48 -10.93 11.48
CA ASN A 302 19.35 -10.40 12.52
C ASN A 302 18.85 -9.08 13.11
N ALA A 303 18.27 -8.22 12.27
CA ALA A 303 17.74 -6.93 12.69
C ALA A 303 16.48 -7.09 13.56
N LEU A 304 15.54 -7.94 13.12
CA LEU A 304 14.28 -8.20 13.81
C LEU A 304 14.42 -9.11 15.06
N GLY A 305 15.50 -9.88 15.15
CA GLY A 305 15.78 -10.78 16.27
C GLY A 305 16.14 -10.07 17.59
N ARG A 306 16.63 -8.82 17.56
CA ARG A 306 17.09 -8.10 18.76
C ARG A 306 15.91 -7.61 19.61
N ARG A 307 15.91 -7.93 20.91
CA ARG A 307 15.04 -7.26 21.91
C ARG A 307 15.87 -6.23 22.67
N ARG A 308 15.37 -5.00 22.85
CA ARG A 308 15.93 -4.09 23.86
C ARG A 308 15.63 -4.64 25.26
N GLY A 309 16.64 -4.70 26.12
CA GLY A 309 16.46 -4.71 27.59
C GLY A 309 16.51 -6.04 28.34
N ARG A 310 17.10 -7.12 27.81
CA ARG A 310 17.47 -8.28 28.65
C ARG A 310 18.95 -8.59 28.45
N PRO A 311 19.78 -8.63 29.51
CA PRO A 311 21.11 -9.21 29.40
C PRO A 311 20.94 -10.63 28.88
N VAL A 312 21.87 -11.09 28.04
CA VAL A 312 22.00 -12.49 27.66
C VAL A 312 22.39 -13.25 28.93
N VAL A 313 21.42 -13.53 29.79
CA VAL A 313 21.51 -14.59 30.79
C VAL A 313 21.08 -15.84 30.06
N SER A 314 22.02 -16.78 29.98
CA SER A 314 21.85 -18.13 29.47
C SER A 314 20.62 -18.78 30.10
N GLU A 315 19.53 -18.88 29.34
CA GLU A 315 18.52 -19.94 29.40
C GLU A 315 17.49 -19.70 28.28
N GLY A 316 17.48 -20.60 27.27
CA GLY A 316 16.47 -20.64 26.20
C GLY A 316 16.94 -20.19 24.81
N ASN A 317 17.73 -21.03 24.15
CA ASN A 317 18.38 -20.85 22.85
C ASN A 317 17.44 -21.00 21.62
N GLU A 318 16.28 -20.31 21.55
CA GLU A 318 15.28 -20.65 20.51
C GLU A 318 14.66 -19.53 19.61
N PRO A 319 14.41 -18.27 20.01
CA PRO A 319 13.58 -17.39 19.17
C PRO A 319 14.28 -16.77 17.95
N GLY A 320 15.58 -16.48 18.05
CA GLY A 320 16.37 -15.86 16.98
C GLY A 320 16.78 -16.88 15.91
N ILE A 321 17.15 -18.09 16.35
CA ILE A 321 17.46 -19.23 15.49
C ILE A 321 16.21 -19.61 14.68
N LYS A 322 15.03 -19.72 15.33
CA LYS A 322 13.75 -19.96 14.64
C LYS A 322 13.39 -18.90 13.58
N LEU A 323 13.72 -17.61 13.77
CA LEU A 323 13.48 -16.57 12.75
C LEU A 323 14.49 -16.62 11.60
N LEU A 324 15.74 -16.96 11.88
CA LEU A 324 16.78 -17.10 10.87
C LEU A 324 16.56 -18.35 10.01
N ASP A 325 16.17 -19.46 10.63
CA ASP A 325 15.77 -20.70 9.95
C ASP A 325 14.50 -20.48 9.11
N LEU A 326 13.51 -19.75 9.66
CA LEU A 326 12.32 -19.33 8.93
C LEU A 326 12.68 -18.56 7.66
N LEU A 327 13.45 -17.49 7.82
CA LEU A 327 13.82 -16.60 6.74
C LEU A 327 14.77 -17.29 5.75
N GLY A 328 15.63 -18.19 6.23
CA GLY A 328 16.46 -19.07 5.40
C GLY A 328 15.65 -20.00 4.50
N ALA A 329 14.49 -20.50 4.94
CA ALA A 329 13.59 -21.26 4.08
C ALA A 329 13.09 -20.43 2.89
N TYR A 330 12.82 -19.14 3.08
CA TYR A 330 12.44 -18.23 1.99
C TYR A 330 13.57 -17.97 0.99
N ALA A 331 14.83 -18.00 1.44
CA ALA A 331 15.98 -17.86 0.56
C ALA A 331 16.09 -19.02 -0.46
N GLY A 332 15.59 -20.21 -0.10
CA GLY A 332 15.53 -21.38 -0.98
C GLY A 332 14.36 -21.39 -1.98
N MET A 333 13.27 -20.65 -1.71
CA MET A 333 11.99 -20.72 -2.45
C MET A 333 11.88 -19.76 -3.65
N ARG A 334 12.96 -19.52 -4.40
CA ARG A 334 12.99 -18.56 -5.53
C ARG A 334 11.70 -18.52 -6.39
N PRO A 335 11.16 -17.33 -6.70
CA PRO A 335 10.76 -17.00 -8.06
C PRO A 335 12.03 -16.62 -8.85
N GLY A 336 12.35 -17.39 -9.89
CA GLY A 336 13.50 -17.09 -10.76
C GLY A 336 13.40 -15.71 -11.43
N PRO A 337 14.53 -15.14 -11.92
CA PRO A 337 14.53 -13.89 -12.68
C PRO A 337 13.89 -14.13 -14.04
N GLY A 338 12.55 -14.08 -14.09
CA GLY A 338 11.82 -14.48 -15.30
C GLY A 338 10.30 -14.54 -15.20
N ARG A 339 9.68 -14.33 -14.03
CA ARG A 339 8.22 -14.09 -13.99
C ARG A 339 7.94 -12.60 -14.20
N ARG A 340 8.02 -12.17 -15.46
CA ARG A 340 6.97 -11.28 -15.98
C ARG A 340 5.67 -12.00 -15.68
N LEU A 341 4.80 -11.44 -14.85
CA LEU A 341 3.43 -11.92 -14.79
C LEU A 341 2.87 -11.71 -16.20
N VAL A 342 2.63 -12.81 -16.89
CA VAL A 342 2.27 -12.88 -18.30
C VAL A 342 1.09 -11.96 -18.55
N GLN A 343 1.35 -10.96 -19.39
CA GLN A 343 0.39 -10.03 -19.95
C GLN A 343 -0.13 -10.56 -21.31
N GLU A 344 -0.16 -11.88 -21.50
CA GLU A 344 -0.61 -12.56 -22.72
C GLU A 344 -1.45 -13.79 -22.33
N LEU A 345 -2.71 -13.53 -21.98
CA LEU A 345 -3.85 -14.43 -22.22
C LEU A 345 -5.03 -13.57 -22.67
N ILE A 346 -4.79 -12.74 -23.68
CA ILE A 346 -5.80 -12.16 -24.57
C ILE A 346 -5.14 -12.15 -25.95
N GLY A 347 -5.49 -13.11 -26.79
CA GLY A 347 -4.84 -13.28 -28.09
C GLY A 347 -5.27 -14.51 -28.89
N THR A 348 -6.56 -14.81 -28.90
CA THR A 348 -7.33 -15.24 -30.09
C THR A 348 -8.78 -14.88 -29.83
#